data_AF-A0A380JM68-F1
#
_entry.id   AF-A0A380JM68-F1
#
_cell.length_a   1.000
_cell.length_b   1.000
_cell.length_c   1.000
_cell.angle_alpha   90.00
_cell.angle_beta   90.00
_cell.angle_gamma   90.00
#
_symmetry.space_group_name_H-M   'P 1'
#
loop_
_entity.id
_entity.type
_entity.pdbx_description
1 polymer ?
#
loop_
_entity_poly.entity_id
_entity_poly.type
_entity_poly.pdbx_seq_one_letter_code
_entity_poly.pdbx_strand_id
1 'polypeptide(L)'
;MLAVVRSDVAEVIATISQNPQNWENKTLDLTGPENLSLSVIAQKLSHWSQKSIPYSSETIPEVYDSHQSWPAQDWEYDAWVSTYTAICR
;
A
#
# COMPACT_ATOMS: atom_id res chain seq x y z
N MET A 1 -0.07 2.89 2.77
CA MET A 1 -1.45 2.45 3.03
C MET A 1 -2.06 3.39 4.08
N LEU A 2 -3.11 4.14 3.71
CA LEU A 2 -3.86 4.94 4.68
C LEU A 2 -4.71 4.01 5.54
N ALA A 3 -4.94 4.37 6.81
CA ALA A 3 -5.77 3.58 7.70
C ALA A 3 -7.19 3.48 7.13
N VAL A 4 -7.67 2.25 6.94
CA VAL A 4 -9.07 2.00 6.59
C VAL A 4 -9.90 2.16 7.85
N VAL A 5 -10.74 3.18 7.89
CA VAL A 5 -11.66 3.41 9.01
C VAL A 5 -13.02 2.79 8.72
N ARG A 6 -13.84 2.64 9.77
CA ARG A 6 -15.18 2.02 9.64
C ARG A 6 -16.08 2.74 8.62
N SER A 7 -15.92 4.05 8.45
CA SER A 7 -16.67 4.83 7.47
C SER A 7 -16.31 4.46 6.03
N ASP A 8 -15.04 4.20 5.73
CA ASP A 8 -14.60 3.81 4.39
C ASP A 8 -15.25 2.48 3.97
N VAL A 9 -15.30 1.52 4.90
CA VAL A 9 -15.97 0.23 4.69
C VAL A 9 -17.47 0.42 4.49
N ALA A 10 -18.11 1.27 5.30
CA ALA A 10 -19.55 1.52 5.20
C ALA A 10 -19.95 2.14 3.85
N GLU A 11 -19.14 3.06 3.32
CA GLU A 11 -19.38 3.69 2.01
C GLU A 11 -19.31 2.68 0.86
N VAL A 12 -18.34 1.77 0.91
CA VAL A 12 -18.22 0.69 -0.07
C VAL A 12 -19.42 -0.25 0.01
N ILE A 13 -19.83 -0.67 1.21
CA ILE A 13 -21.02 -1.52 1.41
C ILE A 13 -22.29 -0.83 0.90
N ALA A 14 -22.46 0.46 1.17
CA ALA A 14 -23.59 1.24 0.68
C ALA A 14 -23.64 1.27 -0.87
N THR A 15 -22.47 1.35 -1.51
CA THR A 15 -22.35 1.32 -2.97
C THR A 15 -22.68 -0.07 -3.54
N ILE A 16 -22.14 -1.13 -2.95
CA ILE A 16 -22.43 -2.52 -3.34
C ILE A 16 -23.93 -2.83 -3.22
N SER A 17 -24.58 -2.31 -2.16
CA SER A 17 -26.01 -2.54 -1.88
C SER A 17 -26.94 -2.00 -2.97
N GLN A 18 -26.49 -1.06 -3.80
CA GLN A 18 -27.28 -0.55 -4.93
C GLN A 18 -27.38 -1.56 -6.08
N ASN A 19 -26.39 -2.45 -6.25
CA ASN A 19 -26.35 -3.44 -7.33
C ASN A 19 -25.68 -4.75 -6.84
N PRO A 20 -26.27 -5.47 -5.87
CA PRO A 20 -25.59 -6.58 -5.19
C PRO A 20 -25.19 -7.73 -6.11
N GLN A 21 -25.99 -8.00 -7.15
CA GLN A 21 -25.72 -9.05 -8.14
C GLN A 21 -24.37 -8.89 -8.86
N ASN A 22 -23.88 -7.65 -9.02
CA ASN A 22 -22.60 -7.38 -9.70
C ASN A 22 -21.38 -7.74 -8.86
N TRP A 23 -21.58 -8.03 -7.57
CA TRP A 23 -20.54 -8.23 -6.57
C TRP A 23 -20.63 -9.60 -5.87
N GLU A 24 -21.51 -10.48 -6.33
CA GLU A 24 -21.62 -11.84 -5.80
C GLU A 24 -20.28 -12.58 -5.90
N ASN A 25 -19.87 -13.21 -4.80
CA ASN A 25 -18.62 -13.98 -4.68
C ASN A 25 -17.34 -13.20 -5.02
N LYS A 26 -17.35 -11.86 -4.89
CA LYS A 26 -16.16 -11.04 -5.06
C LYS A 26 -15.53 -10.67 -3.72
N THR A 27 -14.21 -10.82 -3.64
CA THR A 27 -13.39 -10.23 -2.57
C THR A 27 -12.85 -8.90 -3.07
N LEU A 28 -12.91 -7.85 -2.24
CA LEU A 28 -12.42 -6.52 -2.56
C LEU A 28 -11.33 -6.12 -1.57
N ASP A 29 -10.20 -5.68 -2.10
CA ASP A 29 -9.18 -4.99 -1.32
C ASP A 29 -9.57 -3.53 -1.17
N LEU A 30 -9.62 -3.05 0.08
CA LEU A 30 -10.00 -1.68 0.38
C LEU A 30 -8.79 -0.84 0.77
N THR A 31 -8.79 0.39 0.29
CA THR A 31 -7.89 1.45 0.77
C THR A 31 -8.71 2.48 1.55
N GLY A 32 -8.04 3.39 2.25
CA GLY A 32 -8.72 4.58 2.79
C GLY A 32 -9.28 5.46 1.66
N PRO A 33 -9.61 6.74 1.94
CA PRO A 33 -10.28 7.61 0.96
C PRO A 33 -9.51 7.84 -0.36
N GLU A 34 -8.20 7.57 -0.37
CA GLU A 34 -7.38 7.66 -1.58
C GLU A 34 -6.55 6.38 -1.77
N ASN A 35 -6.58 5.83 -2.99
CA ASN A 35 -5.65 4.78 -3.43
C ASN A 35 -4.34 5.43 -3.89
N LEU A 36 -3.43 5.68 -2.96
CA LEU A 36 -2.14 6.32 -3.23
C LEU A 36 -1.03 5.29 -3.42
N SER A 37 -0.40 5.31 -4.60
CA SER A 37 0.86 4.61 -4.83
C SER A 37 2.03 5.29 -4.11
N LEU A 38 3.11 4.55 -3.84
CA LEU A 38 4.33 5.12 -3.26
C LEU A 38 4.96 6.23 -4.12
N SER A 39 4.85 6.14 -5.45
CA SER A 39 5.32 7.21 -6.35
C SER A 39 4.54 8.51 -6.16
N VAL A 40 3.22 8.43 -6.00
CA VAL A 40 2.39 9.60 -5.70
C VAL A 40 2.68 10.15 -4.31
N ILE A 41 2.90 9.28 -3.32
CA ILE A 41 3.30 9.68 -1.97
C ILE A 41 4.63 10.44 -2.01
N ALA A 42 5.65 9.90 -2.70
CA ALA A 42 6.95 10.55 -2.86
C ALA A 42 6.83 11.91 -3.54
N GLN A 43 5.98 12.05 -4.55
CA GLN A 43 5.70 13.33 -5.21
C GLN A 43 5.03 14.33 -4.25
N LYS A 44 3.98 13.91 -3.52
CA LYS A 44 3.29 14.77 -2.55
C LYS A 44 4.24 15.23 -1.43
N LEU A 45 5.07 14.32 -0.91
CA LEU A 45 6.08 14.63 0.10
C LEU A 45 7.16 15.55 -0.45
N SER A 46 7.59 15.36 -1.69
CA SER A 46 8.58 16.23 -2.33
C SER A 46 8.07 17.66 -2.45
N HIS A 47 6.80 17.80 -2.89
CA HIS A 47 6.13 19.09 -3.00
C HIS A 47 5.98 19.77 -1.63
N TRP A 48 5.52 19.03 -0.61
CA TRP A 48 5.33 19.59 0.72
C TRP A 48 6.64 19.96 1.42
N SER A 49 7.67 19.12 1.30
CA SER A 49 8.96 19.32 1.94
C SER A 49 9.91 20.26 1.17
N GLN A 50 9.56 20.65 -0.05
CA GLN A 50 10.41 21.42 -0.98
C GLN A 50 11.78 20.75 -1.22
N LYS A 51 11.84 19.42 -1.15
CA LYS A 51 13.03 18.60 -1.39
C LYS A 51 12.68 17.47 -2.34
N SER A 52 13.60 17.10 -3.23
CA SER A 52 13.41 15.94 -4.09
C SER A 52 13.50 14.66 -3.26
N ILE A 53 12.41 13.89 -3.19
CA ILE A 53 12.35 12.57 -2.57
C ILE A 53 12.14 11.56 -3.71
N PRO A 54 13.22 10.93 -4.21
CA PRO A 54 13.10 9.94 -5.27
C PRO A 54 12.45 8.66 -4.73
N TYR A 55 11.61 8.03 -5.55
CA TYR A 55 11.10 6.69 -5.33
C TYR A 55 11.37 5.85 -6.56
N SER A 56 12.00 4.69 -6.36
CA SER A 56 12.16 3.65 -7.36
C SER A 56 11.42 2.42 -6.86
N SER A 57 10.62 1.80 -7.72
CA SER A 57 10.04 0.50 -7.41
C SER A 57 11.14 -0.55 -7.48
N GLU A 58 11.35 -1.26 -6.39
CA GLU A 58 12.30 -2.36 -6.27
C GLU A 58 11.57 -3.69 -6.51
N THR A 59 12.27 -4.63 -7.10
CA THR A 59 11.85 -6.03 -7.21
C THR A 59 12.07 -6.77 -5.90
N ILE A 60 11.39 -7.90 -5.68
CA ILE A 60 11.56 -8.69 -4.44
C ILE A 60 13.04 -8.99 -4.13
N PRO A 61 13.88 -9.45 -5.09
CA PRO A 61 15.31 -9.64 -4.83
C PRO A 61 16.03 -8.36 -4.39
N GLU A 62 15.77 -7.24 -5.07
CA GLU A 62 16.38 -5.93 -4.73
C GLU A 62 15.97 -5.46 -3.33
N VAL A 63 14.72 -5.71 -2.91
CA VAL A 63 14.26 -5.39 -1.56
C VAL A 63 15.01 -6.21 -0.52
N TYR A 64 15.20 -7.52 -0.73
CA TYR A 64 16.00 -8.35 0.18
C TYR A 64 17.45 -7.83 0.27
N ASP A 65 18.09 -7.56 -0.87
CA ASP A 65 19.47 -7.04 -0.92
C ASP A 65 19.60 -5.69 -0.21
N SER A 66 18.64 -4.79 -0.41
CA SER A 66 18.57 -3.48 0.24
C SER A 66 18.48 -3.63 1.77
N HIS A 67 17.65 -4.56 2.25
CA HIS A 67 17.42 -4.76 3.68
C HIS A 67 18.52 -5.56 4.40
N GLN A 68 19.31 -6.37 3.69
CA GLN A 68 20.49 -7.06 4.26
C GLN A 68 21.57 -6.09 4.78
N SER A 69 21.46 -4.80 4.48
CA SER A 69 22.30 -3.75 5.06
C SER A 69 22.19 -3.64 6.59
N TRP A 70 21.13 -4.17 7.20
CA TRP A 70 20.89 -4.15 8.64
C TRP A 70 20.97 -5.56 9.23
N PRO A 71 21.61 -5.77 10.41
CA PRO A 71 21.64 -7.09 11.04
C PRO A 71 20.27 -7.42 11.65
N ALA A 72 19.48 -8.23 10.94
CA ALA A 72 18.19 -8.76 11.39
C ALA A 72 18.09 -10.27 11.16
N GLN A 73 17.09 -10.91 11.78
CA GLN A 73 16.79 -12.33 11.57
C GLN A 73 15.98 -12.54 10.28
N ASP A 74 16.01 -13.74 9.71
CA ASP A 74 15.32 -14.06 8.45
C ASP A 74 13.83 -13.68 8.45
N TRP A 75 13.14 -13.94 9.57
CA TRP A 75 11.72 -13.60 9.70
C TRP A 75 11.44 -12.08 9.72
N GLU A 76 12.41 -11.26 10.11
CA GLU A 76 12.29 -9.80 10.10
C GLU A 76 12.38 -9.27 8.67
N TYR A 77 13.32 -9.81 7.86
CA TYR A 77 13.39 -9.47 6.44
C TYR A 77 12.12 -9.88 5.69
N ASP A 78 11.60 -11.08 5.97
CA ASP A 78 10.34 -11.54 5.38
C ASP A 78 9.18 -10.60 5.73
N ALA A 79 9.12 -10.10 6.97
CA ALA A 79 8.11 -9.14 7.39
C ALA A 79 8.25 -7.79 6.67
N TRP A 80 9.47 -7.28 6.48
CA TRP A 80 9.74 -6.04 5.76
C TRP A 80 9.40 -6.15 4.28
N VAL A 81 9.82 -7.23 3.62
CA VAL A 81 9.54 -7.51 2.20
C VAL A 81 8.04 -7.69 1.96
N SER A 82 7.35 -8.42 2.85
CA SER A 82 5.89 -8.58 2.80
C SER A 82 5.18 -7.23 2.87
N THR A 83 5.59 -6.38 3.81
CA THR A 83 5.01 -5.04 3.97
C THR A 83 5.26 -4.17 2.75
N TYR A 84 6.50 -4.12 2.25
CA TYR A 84 6.86 -3.40 1.03
C TYR A 84 6.01 -3.86 -0.15
N THR A 85 5.91 -5.16 -0.36
CA THR A 85 5.14 -5.75 -1.46
C THR A 85 3.64 -5.46 -1.34
N ALA A 86 3.11 -5.37 -0.12
CA ALA A 86 1.73 -5.01 0.14
C ALA A 86 1.42 -3.53 -0.19
N ILE A 87 2.38 -2.62 -0.03
CA ILE A 87 2.19 -1.18 -0.25
C ILE A 87 2.64 -0.70 -1.64
N CYS A 88 3.45 -1.48 -2.35
CA CYS A 88 3.92 -1.17 -3.71
C CYS A 88 2.98 -1.66 -4.82
N ARG A 89 2.00 -2.51 -4.48
CA ARG A 89 0.96 -2.97 -5.41
C ARG A 89 -0.11 -1.92 -5.69
#